data_AF-A0A6B1EUE2-F1
#
_entry.id   AF-A0A6B1EUE2-F1
#
_cell.length_a   1.000
_cell.length_b   1.000
_cell.length_c   1.000
_cell.angle_alpha   90.00
_cell.angle_beta   90.00
_cell.angle_gamma   90.00
#
_symmetry.space_group_name_H-M   'P 1'
#
loop_
_entity.id
_entity.type
_entity.pdbx_description
1 polymer ?
#
loop_
_entity_poly.entity_id
_entity_poly.type
_entity_poly.pdbx_seq_one_letter_code
_entity_poly.pdbx_strand_id
1 'polypeptide(L)'
;MTAKMSCPFCGTQVEYAVENSPDWYRDPSLPVYRIDCHDKCRQYWLEAISDPHPQIDPAIVAFLDSLNNEKRMFISESTRHACDNGVLIVYNKNILQYLVTDWHYAKVAVMLYEFNDVSFQISGIGFDFANMLFFLHTQDARFTLRIYQAGTSIDKIRSEIHWLNALWNKAQIKTLSPVPGRDGEMIQSISPNDLPLRFATVYDWIPGETLHGLSTAEKTSELIRKLGTMAGRMHAVSETLELPNWFTRPRYDTDWITAKIEAALGSDTDTSAAELAKLTALSSRCSQFVAEHGEERDVFGLIHSDLEPHNIIISDGQPCPVDVMEFGFGYYLLDILTLSRHFSEDEQAIFFQGYQEIRPLPTNYRQQLALFEELRVL
;
A
#
# COMPACT_ATOMS: atom_id res chain seq x y z
N MET A 1 35.51 24.13 0.89
CA MET A 1 35.80 23.41 -0.36
C MET A 1 34.87 22.23 -0.41
N THR A 2 33.98 22.15 -1.39
CA THR A 2 33.17 20.94 -1.61
C THR A 2 34.11 19.82 -2.04
N ALA A 3 34.15 18.75 -1.24
CA ALA A 3 34.93 17.57 -1.58
C ALA A 3 34.23 16.84 -2.72
N LYS A 4 35.02 16.26 -3.63
CA LYS A 4 34.51 15.54 -4.80
C LYS A 4 34.81 14.06 -4.68
N MET A 5 33.89 13.24 -5.14
CA MET A 5 34.07 11.79 -5.25
C MET A 5 33.33 11.23 -6.46
N SER A 6 33.59 9.97 -6.79
CA SER A 6 32.73 9.23 -7.73
C SER A 6 31.46 8.78 -7.00
N CYS A 7 30.29 9.07 -7.55
CA CYS A 7 29.01 8.61 -7.01
C CYS A 7 29.01 7.08 -6.89
N PRO A 8 28.80 6.51 -5.69
CA PRO A 8 28.84 5.06 -5.50
C PRO A 8 27.82 4.28 -6.34
N PHE A 9 26.70 4.92 -6.74
CA PHE A 9 25.65 4.26 -7.52
C PHE A 9 25.84 4.37 -9.03
N CYS A 10 26.10 5.56 -9.57
CA CYS A 10 26.15 5.78 -11.03
C CYS A 10 27.55 6.11 -11.59
N GLY A 11 28.56 6.28 -10.73
CA GLY A 11 29.93 6.60 -11.15
C GLY A 11 30.18 8.03 -11.64
N THR A 12 29.16 8.90 -11.63
CA THR A 12 29.32 10.32 -11.99
C THR A 12 30.16 11.04 -10.94
N GLN A 13 31.00 12.00 -11.33
CA GLN A 13 31.71 12.85 -10.38
C GLN A 13 30.73 13.80 -9.68
N VAL A 14 30.72 13.77 -8.34
CA VAL A 14 29.72 14.45 -7.51
C VAL A 14 30.39 15.19 -6.36
N GLU A 15 29.65 16.16 -5.82
CA GLU A 15 29.99 16.79 -4.55
C GLU A 15 29.45 15.94 -3.39
N TYR A 16 30.17 15.96 -2.27
CA TYR A 16 29.68 15.37 -1.03
C TYR A 16 30.03 16.23 0.18
N ALA A 17 29.25 16.06 1.23
CA ALA A 17 29.51 16.60 2.55
C ALA A 17 29.40 15.48 3.59
N VAL A 18 30.22 15.54 4.64
CA VAL A 18 30.04 14.73 5.83
C VAL A 18 29.31 15.57 6.85
N GLU A 19 28.18 15.06 7.32
CA GLU A 19 27.30 15.71 8.27
C GLU A 19 26.74 14.68 9.25
N ASN A 20 26.07 15.17 10.29
CA ASN A 20 25.30 14.30 11.18
C ASN A 20 24.04 13.82 10.47
N SER A 21 23.59 12.62 10.83
CA SER A 21 22.41 12.03 10.21
C SER A 21 21.16 12.87 10.50
N PRO A 22 20.17 12.88 9.59
CA PRO A 22 18.95 13.65 9.80
C PRO A 22 18.22 13.22 11.09
N ASP A 23 17.52 14.14 11.74
CA ASP A 23 16.83 13.86 13.02
C ASP A 23 15.81 12.71 12.97
N TRP A 24 15.27 12.43 11.79
CA TRP A 24 14.35 11.32 11.55
C TRP A 24 15.03 9.96 11.37
N TYR A 25 16.36 9.94 11.25
CA TYR A 25 17.13 8.74 11.00
C TYR A 25 17.78 8.21 12.27
N ARG A 26 17.32 7.04 12.74
CA ARG A 26 17.91 6.18 13.78
C ARG A 26 18.65 6.89 14.94
N ASP A 27 19.85 7.38 14.67
CA ASP A 27 20.71 8.13 15.58
C ASP A 27 21.19 9.44 14.89
N PRO A 28 20.66 10.61 15.29
CA PRO A 28 21.05 11.92 14.75
C PRO A 28 22.52 12.29 14.99
N SER A 29 23.26 11.57 15.84
CA SER A 29 24.69 11.78 16.05
C SER A 29 25.58 10.97 15.11
N LEU A 30 25.00 10.00 14.38
CA LEU A 30 25.72 9.16 13.44
C LEU A 30 26.23 10.01 12.26
N PRO A 31 27.51 9.95 11.88
CA PRO A 31 27.95 10.63 10.67
C PRO A 31 27.37 9.95 9.43
N VAL A 32 27.06 10.76 8.42
CA VAL A 32 26.58 10.32 7.11
C VAL A 32 27.27 11.10 6.01
N TYR A 33 27.41 10.46 4.85
CA TYR A 33 27.87 11.12 3.63
C TYR A 33 26.67 11.57 2.82
N ARG A 34 26.38 12.87 2.81
CA ARG A 34 25.39 13.46 1.90
C ARG A 34 26.02 13.57 0.52
N ILE A 35 25.46 12.84 -0.44
CA ILE A 35 25.91 12.79 -1.83
C ILE A 35 24.97 13.62 -2.70
N ASP A 36 25.52 14.61 -3.42
CA ASP A 36 24.78 15.46 -4.34
C ASP A 36 25.01 15.02 -5.79
N CYS A 37 24.19 14.08 -6.25
CA CYS A 37 24.28 13.48 -7.58
C CYS A 37 23.29 14.09 -8.60
N HIS A 38 22.87 15.33 -8.37
CA HIS A 38 22.03 16.17 -9.24
C HIS A 38 21.06 15.38 -10.15
N ASP A 39 21.33 15.31 -11.45
CA ASP A 39 20.40 14.76 -12.45
C ASP A 39 20.30 13.24 -12.47
N LYS A 40 21.27 12.52 -11.88
CA LYS A 40 21.35 11.06 -11.98
C LYS A 40 20.68 10.35 -10.82
N CYS A 41 21.19 10.55 -9.60
CA CYS A 41 20.65 9.90 -8.40
C CYS A 41 19.95 10.87 -7.46
N ARG A 42 19.87 12.17 -7.79
CA ARG A 42 19.43 13.23 -6.86
C ARG A 42 20.31 13.28 -5.62
N GLN A 43 19.75 13.63 -4.47
CA GLN A 43 20.45 13.74 -3.19
C GLN A 43 20.09 12.55 -2.29
N TYR A 44 21.10 11.90 -1.72
CA TYR A 44 20.93 10.79 -0.80
C TYR A 44 22.08 10.74 0.21
N TRP A 45 21.94 9.90 1.24
CA TRP A 45 22.96 9.74 2.28
C TRP A 45 23.45 8.30 2.36
N LEU A 46 24.70 8.11 2.78
CA LEU A 46 25.25 6.79 3.14
C LEU A 46 25.68 6.81 4.61
N GLU A 47 25.36 5.78 5.38
CA GLU A 47 25.89 5.60 6.73
C GLU A 47 27.43 5.61 6.70
N ALA A 48 28.02 6.29 7.69
CA ALA A 48 29.46 6.30 7.92
C ALA A 48 29.79 5.74 9.30
N ILE A 49 31.00 5.24 9.43
CA ILE A 49 31.60 4.86 10.70
C ILE A 49 32.61 5.92 11.14
N SER A 50 32.70 6.14 12.44
CA SER A 50 33.64 7.08 13.05
C SER A 50 34.93 6.35 13.46
N ASP A 51 35.94 6.21 12.58
CA ASP A 51 37.32 5.92 13.01
C ASP A 51 38.36 6.01 11.86
N PRO A 52 39.50 6.77 11.97
CA PRO A 52 39.79 7.93 12.84
C PRO A 52 39.23 9.25 12.29
N HIS A 53 38.65 9.20 11.10
CA HIS A 53 37.83 10.25 10.49
C HIS A 53 36.58 9.56 9.93
N PRO A 54 35.42 10.24 9.85
CA PRO A 54 34.25 9.65 9.22
C PRO A 54 34.57 9.13 7.83
N GLN A 55 34.19 7.88 7.57
CA GLN A 55 34.28 7.23 6.27
C GLN A 55 33.00 6.45 6.02
N ILE A 56 32.55 6.39 4.76
CA ILE A 56 31.42 5.54 4.37
C ILE A 56 31.66 4.15 4.92
N ASP A 57 30.64 3.54 5.54
CA ASP A 57 30.75 2.21 6.12
C ASP A 57 31.40 1.24 5.09
N PRO A 58 32.57 0.64 5.40
CA PRO A 58 33.23 -0.29 4.51
C PRO A 58 32.34 -1.44 4.04
N ALA A 59 31.33 -1.81 4.83
CA ALA A 59 30.35 -2.83 4.48
C ALA A 59 29.41 -2.39 3.35
N ILE A 60 29.11 -1.08 3.23
CA ILE A 60 28.40 -0.49 2.09
C ILE A 60 29.29 -0.54 0.85
N VAL A 61 30.54 -0.09 0.97
CA VAL A 61 31.48 -0.04 -0.16
C VAL A 61 31.71 -1.43 -0.74
N ALA A 62 32.05 -2.40 0.12
CA ALA A 62 32.25 -3.79 -0.29
C ALA A 62 30.98 -4.39 -0.93
N PHE A 63 29.80 -4.05 -0.42
CA PHE A 63 28.55 -4.50 -1.04
C PHE A 63 28.37 -3.92 -2.45
N LEU A 64 28.51 -2.61 -2.62
CA LEU A 64 28.38 -1.96 -3.93
C LEU A 64 29.41 -2.49 -4.92
N ASP A 65 30.65 -2.74 -4.50
CA ASP A 65 31.73 -3.30 -5.32
C ASP A 65 31.46 -4.74 -5.78
N SER A 66 30.60 -5.48 -5.08
CA SER A 66 30.13 -6.79 -5.52
C SER A 66 29.04 -6.74 -6.60
N LEU A 67 28.43 -5.57 -6.84
CA LEU A 67 27.32 -5.42 -7.78
C LEU A 67 27.79 -5.14 -9.21
N ASN A 68 27.10 -5.74 -10.17
CA ASN A 68 27.27 -5.40 -11.59
C ASN A 68 26.58 -4.07 -11.93
N ASN A 69 26.81 -3.59 -13.16
CA ASN A 69 26.26 -2.31 -13.62
C ASN A 69 24.72 -2.28 -13.62
N GLU A 70 24.05 -3.38 -13.94
CA GLU A 70 22.58 -3.43 -13.99
C GLU A 70 21.96 -3.17 -12.60
N LYS A 71 22.48 -3.84 -11.56
CA LYS A 71 22.03 -3.64 -10.17
C LYS A 71 22.36 -2.25 -9.65
N ARG A 72 23.55 -1.72 -9.98
CA ARG A 72 23.95 -0.34 -9.63
C ARG A 72 23.03 0.69 -10.28
N MET A 73 22.69 0.49 -11.56
CA MET A 73 21.72 1.33 -12.28
C MET A 73 20.34 1.25 -11.64
N PHE A 74 19.87 0.06 -11.27
CA PHE A 74 18.59 -0.08 -10.57
C PHE A 74 18.56 0.68 -9.24
N ILE A 75 19.62 0.62 -8.43
CA ILE A 75 19.73 1.42 -7.19
C ILE A 75 19.72 2.92 -7.49
N SER A 76 20.46 3.36 -8.51
CA SER A 76 20.49 4.75 -8.96
C SER A 76 19.09 5.26 -9.36
N GLU A 77 18.37 4.49 -10.17
CA GLU A 77 17.04 4.86 -10.68
C GLU A 77 15.98 4.83 -9.59
N SER A 78 16.05 3.83 -8.70
CA SER A 78 15.18 3.74 -7.53
C SER A 78 15.39 4.92 -6.58
N THR A 79 16.65 5.31 -6.35
CA THR A 79 16.98 6.50 -5.54
C THR A 79 16.42 7.76 -6.17
N ARG A 80 16.63 7.95 -7.48
CA ARG A 80 16.08 9.10 -8.21
C ARG A 80 14.56 9.16 -8.10
N HIS A 81 13.87 8.03 -8.33
CA HIS A 81 12.42 7.96 -8.27
C HIS A 81 11.90 8.31 -6.88
N ALA A 82 12.52 7.78 -5.82
CA ALA A 82 12.16 8.12 -4.46
C ALA A 82 12.33 9.64 -4.20
N CYS A 83 13.47 10.22 -4.58
CA CYS A 83 13.71 11.66 -4.43
C CYS A 83 12.73 12.54 -5.23
N ASP A 84 12.37 12.13 -6.45
CA ASP A 84 11.37 12.85 -7.26
C ASP A 84 9.97 12.81 -6.61
N ASN A 85 9.71 11.84 -5.72
CA ASN A 85 8.51 11.76 -4.88
C ASN A 85 8.70 12.35 -3.46
N GLY A 86 9.75 13.16 -3.25
CA GLY A 86 10.00 13.86 -1.99
C GLY A 86 10.61 13.01 -0.87
N VAL A 87 11.14 11.83 -1.19
CA VAL A 87 11.76 10.92 -0.23
C VAL A 87 13.24 11.25 -0.05
N LEU A 88 13.65 11.37 1.21
CA LEU A 88 15.06 11.41 1.59
C LEU A 88 15.48 10.06 2.16
N ILE A 89 16.62 9.53 1.71
CA ILE A 89 17.05 8.17 2.06
C ILE A 89 18.47 8.17 2.59
N VAL A 90 18.65 7.62 3.80
CA VAL A 90 19.97 7.22 4.30
C VAL A 90 20.15 5.72 4.09
N TYR A 91 21.07 5.36 3.19
CA TYR A 91 21.39 3.97 2.90
C TYR A 91 22.40 3.41 3.89
N ASN A 92 22.06 2.23 4.39
CA ASN A 92 22.99 1.31 5.00
C ASN A 92 23.08 0.04 4.14
N LYS A 93 23.98 -0.87 4.53
CA LYS A 93 24.17 -2.13 3.82
C LYS A 93 22.86 -2.93 3.70
N ASN A 94 22.03 -2.98 4.75
CA ASN A 94 20.81 -3.78 4.75
C ASN A 94 19.78 -3.23 3.76
N ILE A 95 19.59 -1.90 3.70
CA ILE A 95 18.68 -1.27 2.73
C ILE A 95 19.12 -1.58 1.30
N LEU A 96 20.42 -1.48 1.01
CA LEU A 96 20.96 -1.82 -0.32
C LEU A 96 20.79 -3.31 -0.65
N GLN A 97 20.95 -4.18 0.35
CA GLN A 97 20.70 -5.62 0.19
C GLN A 97 19.24 -5.94 -0.09
N TYR A 98 18.30 -5.26 0.57
CA TYR A 98 16.87 -5.40 0.28
C TYR A 98 16.57 -4.98 -1.16
N LEU A 99 17.03 -3.79 -1.58
CA LEU A 99 16.86 -3.34 -2.96
C LEU A 99 17.35 -4.34 -4.01
N VAL A 100 18.53 -4.94 -3.81
CA VAL A 100 19.06 -5.93 -4.74
C VAL A 100 18.29 -7.26 -4.67
N THR A 101 17.78 -7.62 -3.49
CA THR A 101 16.90 -8.79 -3.32
C THR A 101 15.60 -8.59 -4.09
N ASP A 102 14.99 -7.41 -3.98
CA ASP A 102 13.75 -7.04 -4.64
C ASP A 102 13.94 -7.01 -6.16
N TRP A 103 15.07 -6.47 -6.62
CA TRP A 103 15.49 -6.53 -8.01
C TRP A 103 15.55 -7.98 -8.54
N HIS A 104 16.10 -8.92 -7.76
CA HIS A 104 16.16 -10.32 -8.16
C HIS A 104 14.77 -10.95 -8.33
N TYR A 105 13.84 -10.67 -7.42
CA TYR A 105 12.46 -11.13 -7.55
C TYR A 105 11.76 -10.50 -8.75
N ALA A 106 11.84 -9.19 -8.93
CA ALA A 106 11.25 -8.49 -10.07
C ALA A 106 11.79 -9.01 -11.40
N LYS A 107 13.11 -9.22 -11.50
CA LYS A 107 13.75 -9.71 -12.71
C LYS A 107 13.25 -11.10 -13.10
N VAL A 108 13.08 -12.02 -12.15
CA VAL A 108 12.51 -13.35 -12.42
C VAL A 108 11.02 -13.27 -12.70
N ALA A 109 10.26 -12.51 -11.91
CA ALA A 109 8.81 -12.36 -12.09
C ALA A 109 8.49 -11.90 -13.51
N VAL A 110 9.17 -10.86 -13.99
CA VAL A 110 8.94 -10.29 -15.32
C VAL A 110 9.21 -11.29 -16.45
N MET A 111 10.16 -12.22 -16.30
CA MET A 111 10.44 -13.27 -17.29
C MET A 111 9.30 -14.28 -17.44
N LEU A 112 8.43 -14.40 -16.42
CA LEU A 112 7.28 -15.32 -16.44
C LEU A 112 6.11 -14.77 -17.25
N TYR A 113 6.15 -13.50 -17.68
CA TYR A 113 5.10 -12.87 -18.50
C TYR A 113 5.53 -12.69 -19.95
N GLU A 114 4.55 -12.55 -20.85
CA GLU A 114 4.74 -12.34 -22.29
C GLU A 114 5.07 -10.88 -22.65
N PHE A 115 6.04 -10.28 -21.95
CA PHE A 115 6.51 -8.93 -22.25
C PHE A 115 7.77 -8.96 -23.12
N ASN A 116 7.84 -8.03 -24.08
CA ASN A 116 9.03 -7.72 -24.84
C ASN A 116 9.62 -6.39 -24.34
N ASP A 117 10.94 -6.29 -24.24
CA ASP A 117 11.67 -5.06 -23.88
C ASP A 117 11.09 -4.32 -22.65
N VAL A 118 10.93 -5.07 -21.57
CA VAL A 118 10.33 -4.58 -20.32
C VAL A 118 11.38 -4.00 -19.38
N SER A 119 11.16 -2.76 -18.95
CA SER A 119 11.84 -2.16 -17.81
C SER A 119 10.91 -2.16 -16.60
N PHE A 120 11.50 -2.13 -15.41
CA PHE A 120 10.75 -2.05 -14.17
C PHE A 120 11.39 -1.06 -13.21
N GLN A 121 10.56 -0.36 -12.46
CA GLN A 121 10.94 0.58 -11.40
C GLN A 121 10.04 0.38 -10.19
N ILE A 122 10.52 0.69 -9.00
CA ILE A 122 9.71 0.63 -7.77
C ILE A 122 8.58 1.67 -7.86
N SER A 123 7.41 1.38 -7.31
CA SER A 123 6.20 2.18 -7.50
C SER A 123 6.06 3.44 -6.60
N GLY A 124 6.93 3.67 -5.61
CA GLY A 124 6.65 4.74 -4.62
C GLY A 124 7.77 5.19 -3.67
N ILE A 125 7.31 5.83 -2.58
CA ILE A 125 7.98 6.76 -1.63
C ILE A 125 8.94 6.03 -0.65
N GLY A 126 9.14 4.72 -0.78
CA GLY A 126 9.96 3.96 0.14
C GLY A 126 10.00 2.47 -0.17
N PHE A 127 10.85 1.77 0.57
CA PHE A 127 11.05 0.32 0.47
C PHE A 127 9.94 -0.39 1.25
N ASP A 128 8.86 -0.80 0.60
CA ASP A 128 7.88 -1.69 1.23
C ASP A 128 8.50 -3.09 1.34
N PHE A 129 8.89 -3.46 2.56
CA PHE A 129 9.56 -4.72 2.85
C PHE A 129 8.61 -5.93 2.85
N ALA A 130 7.29 -5.71 2.89
CA ALA A 130 6.31 -6.77 2.95
C ALA A 130 5.67 -7.02 1.58
N ASN A 131 5.21 -5.98 0.88
CA ASN A 131 4.54 -6.11 -0.42
C ASN A 131 5.14 -5.16 -1.45
N MET A 132 5.97 -5.70 -2.32
CA MET A 132 6.75 -4.88 -3.24
C MET A 132 5.93 -4.61 -4.49
N LEU A 133 5.77 -3.33 -4.81
CA LEU A 133 5.09 -2.87 -6.02
C LEU A 133 6.09 -2.27 -7.00
N PHE A 134 5.98 -2.69 -8.25
CA PHE A 134 6.80 -2.23 -9.35
C PHE A 134 5.92 -1.75 -10.49
N PHE A 135 6.30 -0.63 -11.10
CA PHE A 135 5.76 -0.24 -12.39
C PHE A 135 6.59 -0.89 -13.49
N LEU A 136 5.91 -1.66 -14.33
CA LEU A 136 6.49 -2.24 -15.54
C LEU A 136 6.18 -1.33 -16.72
N HIS A 137 7.18 -1.07 -17.54
CA HIS A 137 7.03 -0.32 -18.79
C HIS A 137 7.50 -1.19 -19.95
N THR A 138 6.62 -1.37 -20.92
CA THR A 138 6.93 -1.93 -22.23
C THR A 138 6.89 -0.82 -23.27
N GLN A 139 7.14 -1.11 -24.55
CA GLN A 139 7.04 -0.11 -25.61
C GLN A 139 5.63 0.48 -25.74
N ASP A 140 4.60 -0.36 -25.58
CA ASP A 140 3.21 0.02 -25.89
C ASP A 140 2.30 0.11 -24.66
N ALA A 141 2.71 -0.43 -23.51
CA ALA A 141 1.86 -0.57 -22.34
C ALA A 141 2.61 -0.44 -21.01
N ARG A 142 1.85 -0.11 -19.97
CA ARG A 142 2.31 -0.09 -18.59
C ARG A 142 1.55 -1.14 -17.79
N PHE A 143 2.17 -1.64 -16.73
CA PHE A 143 1.58 -2.59 -15.81
C PHE A 143 2.06 -2.32 -14.38
N THR A 144 1.37 -2.92 -13.41
CA THR A 144 1.82 -2.96 -12.02
C THR A 144 2.12 -4.40 -11.64
N LEU A 145 3.35 -4.69 -11.27
CA LEU A 145 3.78 -5.97 -10.69
C LEU A 145 3.72 -5.86 -9.17
N ARG A 146 3.03 -6.82 -8.53
CA ARG A 146 3.06 -7.03 -7.09
C ARG A 146 3.84 -8.29 -6.80
N ILE A 147 4.76 -8.21 -5.84
CA ILE A 147 5.43 -9.37 -5.26
C ILE A 147 5.06 -9.44 -3.78
N TYR A 148 4.41 -10.55 -3.41
CA TYR A 148 3.89 -10.77 -2.07
C TYR A 148 4.99 -11.18 -1.09
N GLN A 149 4.79 -10.87 0.18
CA GLN A 149 5.69 -11.29 1.26
C GLN A 149 5.93 -12.80 1.24
N ALA A 150 7.16 -13.22 1.52
CA ALA A 150 7.47 -14.64 1.72
C ALA A 150 6.57 -15.22 2.84
N GLY A 151 5.98 -16.39 2.57
CA GLY A 151 5.03 -17.03 3.48
C GLY A 151 3.56 -16.59 3.29
N THR A 152 3.27 -15.66 2.40
CA THR A 152 1.88 -15.35 2.01
C THR A 152 1.22 -16.60 1.44
N SER A 153 0.07 -16.97 2.01
CA SER A 153 -0.72 -18.10 1.51
C SER A 153 -1.22 -17.83 0.09
N ILE A 154 -1.04 -18.79 -0.82
CA ILE A 154 -1.58 -18.71 -2.17
C ILE A 154 -3.10 -18.53 -2.19
N ASP A 155 -3.81 -19.10 -1.20
CA ASP A 155 -5.27 -18.99 -1.12
C ASP A 155 -5.72 -17.57 -0.78
N LYS A 156 -4.93 -16.79 -0.03
CA LYS A 156 -5.20 -15.36 0.19
C LYS A 156 -5.11 -14.56 -1.11
N ILE A 157 -4.14 -14.90 -1.97
CA ILE A 157 -3.94 -14.26 -3.28
C ILE A 157 -5.03 -14.70 -4.26
N ARG A 158 -5.41 -15.99 -4.26
CA ARG A 158 -6.56 -16.48 -5.04
C ARG A 158 -7.85 -15.77 -4.65
N SER A 159 -8.06 -15.51 -3.36
CA SER A 159 -9.19 -14.71 -2.89
C SER A 159 -9.17 -13.30 -3.45
N GLU A 160 -8.02 -12.63 -3.49
CA GLU A 160 -7.86 -11.31 -4.12
C GLU A 160 -8.27 -11.35 -5.60
N ILE A 161 -7.72 -12.30 -6.37
CA ILE A 161 -8.06 -12.45 -7.81
C ILE A 161 -9.56 -12.74 -8.00
N HIS A 162 -10.15 -13.59 -7.16
CA HIS A 162 -11.59 -13.88 -7.20
C HIS A 162 -12.44 -12.64 -6.92
N TRP A 163 -12.04 -11.83 -5.94
CA TRP A 163 -12.72 -10.58 -5.61
C TRP A 163 -12.63 -9.56 -6.73
N LEU A 164 -11.43 -9.32 -7.28
CA LEU A 164 -11.22 -8.42 -8.41
C LEU A 164 -12.08 -8.83 -9.61
N ASN A 165 -12.13 -10.13 -9.92
CA ASN A 165 -12.99 -10.66 -10.97
C ASN A 165 -14.48 -10.46 -10.68
N ALA A 166 -14.92 -10.57 -9.43
CA ALA A 166 -16.30 -10.30 -9.04
C ALA A 166 -16.65 -8.81 -9.19
N LEU A 167 -15.74 -7.90 -8.85
CA LEU A 167 -15.92 -6.45 -9.03
C LEU A 167 -16.08 -6.08 -10.51
N TRP A 168 -15.22 -6.64 -11.37
CA TRP A 168 -15.33 -6.44 -12.82
C TRP A 168 -16.64 -7.00 -13.39
N ASN A 169 -16.89 -8.29 -13.17
CA ASN A 169 -17.93 -9.00 -13.91
C ASN A 169 -19.34 -8.82 -13.31
N LYS A 170 -19.45 -8.69 -11.99
CA LYS A 170 -20.74 -8.59 -11.29
C LYS A 170 -21.05 -7.15 -10.86
N ALA A 171 -20.07 -6.42 -10.32
CA ALA A 171 -20.30 -5.06 -9.82
C ALA A 171 -20.22 -4.01 -10.94
N GLN A 172 -19.63 -4.36 -12.10
CA GLN A 172 -19.32 -3.40 -13.17
C GLN A 172 -18.47 -2.25 -12.65
N ILE A 173 -17.49 -2.57 -11.79
CA ILE A 173 -16.53 -1.65 -11.22
C ILE A 173 -15.18 -1.95 -11.86
N LYS A 174 -14.61 -0.94 -12.52
CA LYS A 174 -13.23 -0.99 -13.01
C LYS A 174 -12.29 -0.98 -11.81
N THR A 175 -11.39 -1.95 -11.74
CA THR A 175 -10.38 -2.11 -10.68
C THR A 175 -9.13 -2.77 -11.28
N LEU A 176 -8.21 -3.25 -10.46
CA LEU A 176 -7.05 -4.01 -10.91
C LEU A 176 -7.52 -5.20 -11.77
N SER A 177 -6.95 -5.32 -12.97
CA SER A 177 -7.23 -6.41 -13.91
C SER A 177 -6.02 -7.32 -13.99
N PRO A 178 -6.06 -8.55 -13.43
CA PRO A 178 -4.93 -9.46 -13.44
C PRO A 178 -4.56 -9.89 -14.86
N VAL A 179 -3.26 -9.88 -15.15
CA VAL A 179 -2.65 -10.35 -16.40
C VAL A 179 -2.09 -11.75 -16.17
N PRO A 180 -2.39 -12.74 -17.02
CA PRO A 180 -1.83 -14.08 -16.88
C PRO A 180 -0.36 -14.12 -17.28
N GLY A 181 0.40 -15.02 -16.65
CA GLY A 181 1.73 -15.39 -17.10
C GLY A 181 1.73 -16.23 -18.38
N ARG A 182 2.92 -16.60 -18.84
CA ARG A 182 3.14 -17.50 -20.00
C ARG A 182 2.51 -18.88 -19.82
N ASP A 183 2.30 -19.30 -18.58
CA ASP A 183 1.63 -20.56 -18.23
C ASP A 183 0.10 -20.43 -18.20
N GLY A 184 -0.45 -19.24 -18.42
CA GLY A 184 -1.88 -18.94 -18.34
C GLY A 184 -2.39 -18.66 -16.93
N GLU A 185 -1.55 -18.77 -15.90
CA GLU A 185 -1.95 -18.58 -14.51
C GLU A 185 -1.81 -17.12 -14.08
N MET A 186 -2.74 -16.64 -13.25
CA MET A 186 -2.73 -15.26 -12.74
C MET A 186 -1.72 -15.05 -11.59
N ILE A 187 -1.30 -16.14 -10.93
CA ILE A 187 -0.40 -16.09 -9.76
C ILE A 187 0.88 -16.87 -10.11
N GLN A 188 1.98 -16.16 -10.15
CA GLN A 188 3.29 -16.70 -10.51
C GLN A 188 4.11 -17.04 -9.28
N SER A 189 4.81 -18.17 -9.31
CA SER A 189 5.74 -18.60 -8.26
C SER A 189 7.16 -18.16 -8.58
N ILE A 190 7.82 -17.44 -7.67
CA ILE A 190 9.17 -16.88 -7.90
C ILE A 190 10.15 -17.27 -6.79
N SER A 191 11.33 -17.78 -7.17
CA SER A 191 12.41 -18.14 -6.25
C SER A 191 13.78 -17.93 -6.93
N PRO A 192 14.29 -16.68 -6.97
CA PRO A 192 15.60 -16.37 -7.54
C PRO A 192 16.75 -16.75 -6.59
N ASN A 193 17.85 -17.31 -7.10
CA ASN A 193 19.15 -17.43 -6.40
C ASN A 193 19.05 -17.96 -4.95
N ASP A 194 18.36 -19.09 -4.74
CA ASP A 194 18.14 -19.71 -3.42
C ASP A 194 17.39 -18.82 -2.41
N LEU A 195 16.77 -17.72 -2.85
CA LEU A 195 15.89 -16.90 -2.03
C LEU A 195 14.55 -17.61 -1.80
N PRO A 196 13.87 -17.35 -0.67
CA PRO A 196 12.59 -17.97 -0.34
C PRO A 196 11.55 -17.85 -1.47
N LEU A 197 10.68 -18.85 -1.59
CA LEU A 197 9.55 -18.78 -2.49
C LEU A 197 8.66 -17.58 -2.13
N ARG A 198 8.34 -16.76 -3.13
CA ARG A 198 7.31 -15.73 -3.09
C ARG A 198 6.34 -15.93 -4.25
N PHE A 199 5.21 -15.23 -4.18
CA PHE A 199 4.25 -15.17 -5.28
C PHE A 199 4.27 -13.78 -5.91
N ALA A 200 3.85 -13.70 -7.17
CA ALA A 200 3.71 -12.46 -7.90
C ALA A 200 2.44 -12.44 -8.76
N THR A 201 1.86 -11.26 -8.91
CA THR A 201 0.74 -10.96 -9.81
C THR A 201 1.08 -9.71 -10.60
N VAL A 202 0.62 -9.63 -11.85
CA VAL A 202 0.70 -8.42 -12.68
C VAL A 202 -0.71 -7.94 -12.98
N TYR A 203 -0.89 -6.63 -12.97
CA TYR A 203 -2.17 -5.99 -13.26
C TYR A 203 -2.01 -4.97 -14.40
N ASP A 204 -3.04 -4.84 -15.22
CA ASP A 204 -3.13 -3.78 -16.22
C ASP A 204 -3.03 -2.41 -15.57
N TRP A 205 -2.39 -1.47 -16.26
CA TRP A 205 -2.33 -0.09 -15.82
C TRP A 205 -3.70 0.60 -15.88
N ILE A 206 -4.09 1.24 -14.79
CA ILE A 206 -5.28 2.08 -14.73
C ILE A 206 -4.87 3.54 -14.98
N PRO A 207 -5.21 4.14 -16.13
CA PRO A 207 -4.90 5.54 -16.37
C PRO A 207 -5.78 6.42 -15.49
N GLY A 208 -5.21 7.46 -14.89
CA GLY A 208 -5.96 8.38 -14.04
C GLY A 208 -5.08 9.01 -12.97
N GLU A 209 -5.73 9.78 -12.11
CA GLU A 209 -5.13 10.35 -10.90
C GLU A 209 -5.86 9.79 -9.69
N THR A 210 -5.16 9.63 -8.58
CA THR A 210 -5.77 9.24 -7.30
C THR A 210 -6.79 10.29 -6.85
N LEU A 211 -7.85 9.87 -6.15
CA LEU A 211 -8.82 10.80 -5.56
C LEU A 211 -8.14 11.77 -4.59
N HIS A 212 -7.06 11.34 -3.93
CA HIS A 212 -6.21 12.21 -3.12
C HIS A 212 -5.57 13.35 -3.94
N GLY A 213 -5.01 13.03 -5.10
CA GLY A 213 -4.32 13.98 -5.99
C GLY A 213 -5.23 14.99 -6.68
N LEU A 214 -6.54 14.75 -6.75
CA LEU A 214 -7.50 15.69 -7.33
C LEU A 214 -7.65 16.97 -6.49
N SER A 215 -7.73 18.10 -7.18
CA SER A 215 -8.11 19.38 -6.56
C SER A 215 -9.56 19.38 -6.08
N THR A 216 -9.91 20.29 -5.17
CA THR A 216 -11.30 20.45 -4.69
C THR A 216 -12.28 20.70 -5.83
N ALA A 217 -11.89 21.41 -6.88
CA ALA A 217 -12.77 21.70 -8.03
C ALA A 217 -13.05 20.46 -8.89
N GLU A 218 -12.14 19.49 -8.92
CA GLU A 218 -12.29 18.23 -9.66
C GLU A 218 -13.17 17.22 -8.90
N LYS A 219 -13.27 17.35 -7.57
CA LYS A 219 -14.16 16.56 -6.70
C LYS A 219 -15.62 17.02 -6.80
N THR A 220 -16.16 16.96 -8.01
CA THR A 220 -17.54 17.38 -8.30
C THR A 220 -18.57 16.53 -7.55
N SER A 221 -19.77 17.09 -7.32
CA SER A 221 -20.90 16.35 -6.71
C SER A 221 -21.22 15.05 -7.47
N GLU A 222 -21.07 15.03 -8.79
CA GLU A 222 -21.28 13.83 -9.60
C GLU A 222 -20.24 12.75 -9.30
N LEU A 223 -18.97 13.12 -9.14
CA LEU A 223 -17.93 12.17 -8.74
C LEU A 223 -18.19 11.62 -7.33
N ILE A 224 -18.59 12.47 -6.39
CA ILE A 224 -18.90 12.07 -5.01
C ILE A 224 -20.08 11.10 -4.96
N ARG A 225 -21.13 11.36 -5.75
CA ARG A 225 -22.26 10.43 -5.90
C ARG A 225 -21.80 9.08 -6.47
N LYS A 226 -20.95 9.09 -7.51
CA LYS A 226 -20.37 7.86 -8.09
C LYS A 226 -19.53 7.07 -7.09
N LEU A 227 -18.79 7.74 -6.19
CA LEU A 227 -18.04 7.07 -5.11
C LEU A 227 -19.00 6.33 -4.16
N GLY A 228 -20.13 6.95 -3.82
CA GLY A 228 -21.19 6.28 -3.06
C GLY A 228 -21.75 5.06 -3.79
N THR A 229 -22.09 5.22 -5.07
CA THR A 229 -22.60 4.12 -5.91
C THR A 229 -21.59 2.98 -6.06
N MET A 230 -20.29 3.29 -6.19
CA MET A 230 -19.21 2.30 -6.23
C MET A 230 -19.19 1.47 -4.94
N ALA A 231 -19.15 2.11 -3.77
CA ALA A 231 -19.18 1.39 -2.49
C ALA A 231 -20.45 0.55 -2.32
N GLY A 232 -21.61 1.09 -2.71
CA GLY A 232 -22.88 0.35 -2.70
C GLY A 232 -22.85 -0.91 -3.58
N ARG A 233 -22.28 -0.81 -4.78
CA ARG A 233 -22.11 -1.94 -5.72
C ARG A 233 -21.13 -2.99 -5.20
N MET A 234 -20.02 -2.59 -4.58
CA MET A 234 -19.08 -3.52 -3.93
C MET A 234 -19.82 -4.35 -2.87
N HIS A 235 -20.55 -3.68 -1.99
CA HIS A 235 -21.29 -4.36 -0.92
C HIS A 235 -22.44 -5.24 -1.45
N ALA A 236 -23.13 -4.83 -2.52
CA ALA A 236 -24.17 -5.64 -3.15
C ALA A 236 -23.62 -6.94 -3.76
N VAL A 237 -22.42 -6.89 -4.35
CA VAL A 237 -21.74 -8.10 -4.81
C VAL A 237 -21.32 -8.96 -3.64
N SER A 238 -20.77 -8.37 -2.58
CA SER A 238 -20.41 -9.10 -1.35
C SER A 238 -21.56 -9.96 -0.80
N GLU A 239 -22.79 -9.41 -0.72
CA GLU A 239 -23.97 -10.12 -0.22
C GLU A 239 -24.31 -11.41 -0.98
N THR A 240 -24.01 -11.43 -2.28
CA THR A 240 -24.44 -12.46 -3.23
C THR A 240 -23.29 -13.30 -3.77
N LEU A 241 -22.04 -12.96 -3.42
CA LEU A 241 -20.87 -13.64 -3.94
C LEU A 241 -20.76 -15.04 -3.31
N GLU A 242 -20.80 -16.05 -4.17
CA GLU A 242 -20.43 -17.41 -3.78
C GLU A 242 -18.93 -17.49 -3.54
N LEU A 243 -18.56 -17.99 -2.36
CA LEU A 243 -17.18 -18.10 -1.93
C LEU A 243 -16.71 -19.56 -2.05
N PRO A 244 -15.63 -19.82 -2.82
CA PRO A 244 -15.02 -21.14 -2.88
C PRO A 244 -14.52 -21.61 -1.51
N ASN A 245 -14.35 -22.93 -1.33
CA ASN A 245 -13.88 -23.53 -0.07
C ASN A 245 -12.46 -23.10 0.35
N TRP A 246 -11.62 -22.70 -0.61
CA TRP A 246 -10.28 -22.16 -0.37
C TRP A 246 -10.28 -20.66 -0.04
N PHE A 247 -11.43 -19.98 -0.15
CA PHE A 247 -11.48 -18.54 0.03
C PHE A 247 -11.09 -18.16 1.45
N THR A 248 -9.99 -17.42 1.59
CA THR A 248 -9.39 -17.09 2.88
C THR A 248 -9.02 -15.61 2.92
N ARG A 249 -9.68 -14.85 3.80
CA ARG A 249 -9.43 -13.42 4.02
C ARG A 249 -9.63 -13.06 5.49
N PRO A 250 -9.00 -11.98 6.00
CA PRO A 250 -9.18 -11.56 7.39
C PRO A 250 -10.64 -11.23 7.68
N ARG A 251 -10.96 -11.25 8.97
CA ARG A 251 -12.26 -10.86 9.49
C ARG A 251 -12.06 -9.70 10.45
N TYR A 252 -12.80 -8.62 10.22
CA TYR A 252 -12.90 -7.40 11.00
C TYR A 252 -14.18 -7.48 11.85
N ASP A 253 -14.34 -8.61 12.53
CA ASP A 253 -15.49 -8.96 13.36
C ASP A 253 -15.24 -8.61 14.84
N THR A 254 -16.11 -9.11 15.72
CA THR A 254 -16.04 -8.92 17.17
C THR A 254 -14.68 -9.19 17.77
N ASP A 255 -14.00 -10.25 17.32
CA ASP A 255 -12.70 -10.64 17.85
C ASP A 255 -11.64 -9.63 17.43
N TRP A 256 -11.70 -9.14 16.19
CA TRP A 256 -10.84 -8.05 15.72
C TRP A 256 -11.08 -6.76 16.50
N ILE A 257 -12.34 -6.38 16.74
CA ILE A 257 -12.69 -5.18 17.52
C ILE A 257 -12.15 -5.30 18.95
N THR A 258 -12.35 -6.45 19.58
CA THR A 258 -11.89 -6.74 20.95
C THR A 258 -10.38 -6.68 21.03
N ALA A 259 -9.67 -7.38 20.14
CA ALA A 259 -8.21 -7.39 20.10
C ALA A 259 -7.63 -5.98 19.87
N LYS A 260 -8.28 -5.16 19.03
CA LYS A 260 -7.87 -3.77 18.80
C LYS A 260 -7.98 -2.93 20.07
N ILE A 261 -9.07 -3.07 20.82
CA ILE A 261 -9.26 -2.35 22.09
C ILE A 261 -8.30 -2.86 23.17
N GLU A 262 -8.10 -4.17 23.28
CA GLU A 262 -7.15 -4.78 24.22
C GLU A 262 -5.72 -4.32 23.94
N ALA A 263 -5.33 -4.22 22.66
CA ALA A 263 -4.02 -3.69 22.28
C ALA A 263 -3.85 -2.22 22.75
N ALA A 264 -4.87 -1.38 22.55
CA ALA A 264 -4.87 0.01 23.04
C ALA A 264 -4.85 0.09 24.59
N LEU A 265 -5.43 -0.88 25.28
CA LEU A 265 -5.38 -1.01 26.74
C LEU A 265 -4.04 -1.52 27.26
N GLY A 266 -3.34 -2.36 26.49
CA GLY A 266 -2.10 -3.02 26.87
C GLY A 266 -0.83 -2.30 26.41
N SER A 267 -0.94 -1.28 25.56
CA SER A 267 0.21 -0.59 24.96
C SER A 267 0.88 0.46 25.86
N ASP A 268 0.31 0.81 27.01
CA ASP A 268 0.90 1.80 27.91
C ASP A 268 0.77 1.42 29.40
N THR A 269 1.87 1.48 30.13
CA THR A 269 1.86 1.40 31.60
C THR A 269 1.39 2.71 32.28
N ASP A 270 1.05 3.73 31.49
CA ASP A 270 0.71 5.10 31.95
C ASP A 270 -0.72 5.55 31.54
N THR A 271 -1.58 4.62 31.11
CA THR A 271 -2.97 4.94 30.75
C THR A 271 -3.72 5.54 31.94
N SER A 272 -4.20 6.77 31.78
CA SER A 272 -4.93 7.46 32.85
C SER A 272 -6.27 6.77 33.16
N ALA A 273 -6.77 6.90 34.40
CA ALA A 273 -8.09 6.35 34.76
C ALA A 273 -9.23 6.85 33.86
N ALA A 274 -9.12 8.09 33.36
CA ALA A 274 -10.09 8.68 32.44
C ALA A 274 -10.06 8.02 31.05
N GLU A 275 -8.86 7.67 30.56
CA GLU A 275 -8.66 6.99 29.29
C GLU A 275 -9.11 5.53 29.36
N LEU A 276 -8.77 4.83 30.45
CA LEU A 276 -9.29 3.49 30.74
C LEU A 276 -10.82 3.46 30.75
N ALA A 277 -11.45 4.47 31.37
CA ALA A 277 -12.91 4.58 31.38
C ALA A 277 -13.50 4.80 29.98
N LYS A 278 -12.85 5.60 29.12
CA LYS A 278 -13.26 5.80 27.72
C LYS A 278 -13.14 4.51 26.91
N LEU A 279 -12.01 3.81 27.00
CA LEU A 279 -11.78 2.54 26.29
C LEU A 279 -12.76 1.45 26.74
N THR A 280 -13.05 1.38 28.03
CA THR A 280 -14.05 0.45 28.59
C THR A 280 -15.46 0.76 28.07
N ALA A 281 -15.83 2.05 28.01
CA ALA A 281 -17.12 2.48 27.47
C ALA A 281 -17.24 2.19 25.96
N LEU A 282 -16.17 2.40 25.19
CA LEU A 282 -16.10 2.07 23.78
C LEU A 282 -16.25 0.55 23.56
N SER A 283 -15.52 -0.27 24.32
CA SER A 283 -15.65 -1.73 24.30
C SER A 283 -17.09 -2.20 24.56
N SER A 284 -17.74 -1.60 25.56
CA SER A 284 -19.13 -1.91 25.88
C SER A 284 -20.09 -1.57 24.74
N ARG A 285 -19.92 -0.38 24.11
CA ARG A 285 -20.74 0.06 22.97
C ARG A 285 -20.50 -0.78 21.72
N CYS A 286 -19.24 -1.16 21.43
CA CYS A 286 -18.92 -2.07 20.33
C CYS A 286 -19.53 -3.45 20.55
N SER A 287 -19.43 -4.00 21.76
CA SER A 287 -20.04 -5.28 22.13
C SER A 287 -21.56 -5.26 21.98
N GLN A 288 -22.20 -4.15 22.39
CA GLN A 288 -23.63 -3.95 22.20
C GLN A 288 -23.99 -3.87 20.71
N PHE A 289 -23.24 -3.11 19.91
CA PHE A 289 -23.47 -3.00 18.47
C PHE A 289 -23.41 -4.38 17.79
N VAL A 290 -22.37 -5.17 18.09
CA VAL A 290 -22.21 -6.54 17.59
C VAL A 290 -23.40 -7.41 18.00
N ALA A 291 -23.81 -7.35 19.26
CA ALA A 291 -24.93 -8.16 19.77
C ALA A 291 -26.27 -7.79 19.12
N GLU A 292 -26.46 -6.51 18.77
CA GLU A 292 -27.69 -6.02 18.14
C GLU A 292 -27.76 -6.32 16.63
N HIS A 293 -26.63 -6.25 15.92
CA HIS A 293 -26.60 -6.32 14.45
C HIS A 293 -26.11 -7.67 13.92
N GLY A 294 -25.37 -8.43 14.73
CA GLY A 294 -24.77 -9.69 14.32
C GLY A 294 -23.86 -9.54 13.10
N GLU A 295 -23.85 -10.56 12.26
CA GLU A 295 -23.08 -10.63 11.02
C GLU A 295 -23.96 -11.09 9.85
N GLU A 296 -25.23 -10.68 9.86
CA GLU A 296 -26.15 -10.97 8.76
C GLU A 296 -25.63 -10.33 7.46
N ARG A 297 -25.96 -10.96 6.33
CA ARG A 297 -25.35 -10.61 5.03
C ARG A 297 -25.58 -9.16 4.62
N ASP A 298 -26.66 -8.54 5.08
CA ASP A 298 -27.03 -7.15 4.80
C ASP A 298 -26.24 -6.13 5.64
N VAL A 299 -25.52 -6.56 6.69
CA VAL A 299 -24.70 -5.66 7.52
C VAL A 299 -23.20 -6.00 7.47
N PHE A 300 -22.85 -7.27 7.23
CA PHE A 300 -21.50 -7.79 7.30
C PHE A 300 -21.16 -8.66 6.07
N GLY A 301 -20.00 -8.42 5.46
CA GLY A 301 -19.55 -9.13 4.27
C GLY A 301 -18.18 -8.66 3.81
N LEU A 302 -17.80 -8.98 2.57
CA LEU A 302 -16.56 -8.49 1.98
C LEU A 302 -16.58 -6.96 1.82
N ILE A 303 -15.63 -6.33 2.49
CA ILE A 303 -15.29 -4.91 2.40
C ILE A 303 -13.86 -4.77 1.88
N HIS A 304 -13.52 -3.62 1.32
CA HIS A 304 -12.16 -3.27 0.94
C HIS A 304 -11.25 -3.06 2.14
N SER A 305 -11.82 -2.59 3.25
CA SER A 305 -11.20 -2.21 4.53
C SER A 305 -10.18 -1.06 4.49
N ASP A 306 -9.92 -0.49 3.31
CA ASP A 306 -8.95 0.60 3.13
C ASP A 306 -9.31 1.50 1.93
N LEU A 307 -10.59 1.89 1.82
CA LEU A 307 -11.07 2.85 0.79
C LEU A 307 -10.61 4.29 1.04
N GLU A 308 -9.33 4.46 1.33
CA GLU A 308 -8.72 5.78 1.45
C GLU A 308 -8.61 6.45 0.07
N PRO A 309 -8.66 7.79 -0.02
CA PRO A 309 -8.61 8.50 -1.31
C PRO A 309 -7.36 8.21 -2.17
N HIS A 310 -6.25 7.77 -1.56
CA HIS A 310 -5.05 7.39 -2.32
C HIS A 310 -5.17 6.01 -2.98
N ASN A 311 -6.10 5.17 -2.52
CA ASN A 311 -6.41 3.84 -3.05
C ASN A 311 -7.59 3.85 -4.06
N ILE A 312 -8.01 5.02 -4.53
CA ILE A 312 -9.05 5.15 -5.54
C ILE A 312 -8.52 5.97 -6.70
N ILE A 313 -8.35 5.35 -7.86
CA ILE A 313 -7.94 6.02 -9.10
C ILE A 313 -9.19 6.53 -9.82
N ILE A 314 -9.21 7.80 -10.20
CA ILE A 314 -10.26 8.37 -11.04
C ILE A 314 -9.83 8.24 -12.50
N SER A 315 -10.46 7.29 -13.21
CA SER A 315 -10.17 6.94 -14.60
C SER A 315 -11.40 7.26 -15.45
N ASP A 316 -11.26 8.14 -16.45
CA ASP A 316 -12.37 8.56 -17.33
C ASP A 316 -13.63 9.01 -16.56
N GLY A 317 -13.42 9.70 -15.42
CA GLY A 317 -14.50 10.16 -14.54
C GLY A 317 -15.23 9.04 -13.78
N GLN A 318 -14.64 7.85 -13.69
CA GLN A 318 -15.13 6.71 -12.90
C GLN A 318 -14.15 6.38 -11.76
N PRO A 319 -14.64 6.15 -10.53
CA PRO A 319 -13.80 5.70 -9.45
C PRO A 319 -13.42 4.22 -9.63
N CYS A 320 -12.11 3.95 -9.52
CA CYS A 320 -11.52 2.63 -9.65
C CYS A 320 -10.79 2.30 -8.34
N PRO A 321 -11.41 1.54 -7.42
CA PRO A 321 -10.76 1.16 -6.18
C PRO A 321 -9.59 0.21 -6.51
N VAL A 322 -8.46 0.39 -5.85
CA VAL A 322 -7.24 -0.41 -6.00
C VAL A 322 -6.68 -0.77 -4.63
N ASP A 323 -5.66 -1.61 -4.61
CA ASP A 323 -5.00 -2.07 -3.39
C ASP A 323 -5.89 -2.83 -2.41
N VAL A 324 -6.35 -4.01 -2.85
CA VAL A 324 -7.15 -4.94 -2.07
C VAL A 324 -6.26 -5.85 -1.20
N MET A 325 -5.20 -5.34 -0.58
CA MET A 325 -4.33 -6.16 0.27
C MET A 325 -4.99 -6.55 1.59
N GLU A 326 -5.78 -5.64 2.14
CA GLU A 326 -6.44 -5.82 3.43
C GLU A 326 -7.88 -6.32 3.29
N PHE A 327 -8.51 -6.25 2.11
CA PHE A 327 -9.93 -6.60 1.92
C PHE A 327 -10.37 -7.87 2.68
N GLY A 328 -11.53 -7.86 3.29
CA GLY A 328 -11.89 -8.93 4.20
C GLY A 328 -13.33 -8.86 4.61
N PHE A 329 -13.73 -9.76 5.50
CA PHE A 329 -15.09 -9.73 6.02
C PHE A 329 -15.19 -8.64 7.09
N GLY A 330 -16.12 -7.72 6.97
CA GLY A 330 -16.31 -6.64 7.92
C GLY A 330 -17.67 -5.99 7.77
N TYR A 331 -17.99 -5.09 8.70
CA TYR A 331 -19.19 -4.27 8.59
C TYR A 331 -19.06 -3.30 7.42
N TYR A 332 -20.06 -3.26 6.54
CA TYR A 332 -20.07 -2.34 5.37
C TYR A 332 -19.91 -0.86 5.75
N LEU A 333 -20.28 -0.51 6.99
CA LEU A 333 -20.10 0.83 7.53
C LEU A 333 -18.63 1.23 7.70
N LEU A 334 -17.69 0.27 7.81
CA LEU A 334 -16.26 0.56 7.86
C LEU A 334 -15.78 1.18 6.55
N ASP A 335 -16.08 0.55 5.40
CA ASP A 335 -15.74 1.10 4.08
C ASP A 335 -16.39 2.47 3.84
N ILE A 336 -17.66 2.59 4.21
CA ILE A 336 -18.40 3.85 4.10
C ILE A 336 -17.76 4.95 4.96
N LEU A 337 -17.39 4.65 6.20
CA LEU A 337 -16.73 5.58 7.09
C LEU A 337 -15.38 6.03 6.52
N THR A 338 -14.54 5.07 6.12
CA THR A 338 -13.18 5.32 5.63
C THR A 338 -13.17 6.33 4.48
N LEU A 339 -14.14 6.23 3.57
CA LEU A 339 -14.23 7.15 2.44
C LEU A 339 -14.99 8.45 2.76
N SER A 340 -16.16 8.36 3.41
CA SER A 340 -17.03 9.53 3.64
C SER A 340 -16.46 10.55 4.62
N ARG A 341 -15.56 10.14 5.53
CA ARG A 341 -14.90 11.05 6.48
C ARG A 341 -14.02 12.13 5.82
N HIS A 342 -13.67 11.97 4.55
CA HIS A 342 -12.89 12.95 3.78
C HIS A 342 -13.73 14.04 3.11
N PHE A 343 -15.06 13.99 3.29
CA PHE A 343 -16.01 14.90 2.68
C PHE A 343 -16.63 15.82 3.73
N SER A 344 -17.00 17.03 3.31
CA SER A 344 -17.85 17.92 4.10
C SER A 344 -19.25 17.31 4.32
N GLU A 345 -20.04 17.86 5.25
CA GLU A 345 -21.38 17.33 5.56
C GLU A 345 -22.31 17.29 4.33
N ASP A 346 -22.27 18.33 3.48
CA ASP A 346 -23.06 18.41 2.24
C ASP A 346 -22.62 17.36 1.22
N GLU A 347 -21.31 17.14 1.09
CA GLU A 347 -20.73 16.13 0.22
C GLU A 347 -21.01 14.71 0.72
N GLN A 348 -20.97 14.49 2.04
CA GLN A 348 -21.37 13.21 2.65
C GLN A 348 -22.83 12.89 2.31
N ALA A 349 -23.74 13.87 2.34
CA ALA A 349 -25.13 13.66 1.94
C ALA A 349 -25.23 13.18 0.49
N ILE A 350 -24.42 13.71 -0.42
CA ILE A 350 -24.35 13.30 -1.83
C ILE A 350 -23.76 11.88 -1.97
N PHE A 351 -22.70 11.57 -1.22
CA PHE A 351 -22.11 10.23 -1.17
C PHE A 351 -23.15 9.20 -0.71
N PHE A 352 -23.87 9.48 0.39
CA PHE A 352 -24.90 8.59 0.91
C PHE A 352 -26.08 8.44 -0.05
N GLN A 353 -26.48 9.49 -0.76
CA GLN A 353 -27.48 9.37 -1.84
C GLN A 353 -27.03 8.38 -2.91
N GLY A 354 -25.78 8.50 -3.40
CA GLY A 354 -25.24 7.58 -4.40
C GLY A 354 -25.13 6.13 -3.91
N TYR A 355 -24.80 5.93 -2.63
CA TYR A 355 -24.81 4.61 -1.99
C TYR A 355 -26.23 4.01 -1.93
N GLN A 356 -27.20 4.84 -1.53
CA GLN A 356 -28.61 4.46 -1.39
C GLN A 356 -29.32 4.16 -2.71
N GLU A 357 -28.75 4.55 -3.86
CA GLU A 357 -29.20 4.08 -5.17
C GLU A 357 -29.04 2.56 -5.34
N ILE A 358 -28.14 1.93 -4.57
CA ILE A 358 -27.81 0.50 -4.67
C ILE A 358 -28.26 -0.28 -3.45
N ARG A 359 -28.00 0.23 -2.23
CA ARG A 359 -28.34 -0.45 -0.97
C ARG A 359 -28.84 0.53 0.09
N PRO A 360 -29.84 0.18 0.90
CA PRO A 360 -30.28 1.03 2.00
C PRO A 360 -29.18 1.20 3.05
N LEU A 361 -29.16 2.37 3.71
CA LEU A 361 -28.38 2.57 4.93
C LEU A 361 -29.22 2.15 6.16
N PRO A 362 -28.60 1.62 7.23
CA PRO A 362 -29.29 1.34 8.48
C PRO A 362 -29.93 2.60 9.08
N THR A 363 -31.08 2.48 9.75
CA THR A 363 -31.81 3.65 10.32
C THR A 363 -30.94 4.53 11.22
N ASN A 364 -30.03 3.93 12.01
CA ASN A 364 -29.15 4.62 12.95
C ASN A 364 -27.70 4.75 12.44
N TYR A 365 -27.48 4.69 11.12
CA TYR A 365 -26.13 4.63 10.54
C TYR A 365 -25.21 5.75 11.04
N ARG A 366 -25.70 6.97 11.28
CA ARG A 366 -24.86 8.08 11.77
C ARG A 366 -24.28 7.82 13.16
N GLN A 367 -25.06 7.23 14.06
CA GLN A 367 -24.59 6.85 15.40
C GLN A 367 -23.58 5.69 15.32
N GLN A 368 -23.81 4.77 14.38
CA GLN A 368 -22.93 3.63 14.15
C GLN A 368 -21.60 4.08 13.50
N LEU A 369 -21.63 5.02 12.54
CA LEU A 369 -20.43 5.62 11.97
C LEU A 369 -19.59 6.34 13.03
N ALA A 370 -20.23 7.07 13.96
CA ALA A 370 -19.52 7.69 15.08
C ALA A 370 -18.82 6.65 15.98
N LEU A 371 -19.47 5.51 16.25
CA LEU A 371 -18.87 4.40 16.99
C LEU A 371 -17.64 3.82 16.25
N PHE A 372 -17.75 3.59 14.94
CA PHE A 372 -16.64 3.09 14.14
C PHE A 372 -15.50 4.10 14.01
N GLU A 373 -15.79 5.40 14.02
CA GLU A 373 -14.75 6.44 14.02
C GLU A 373 -13.98 6.46 15.34
N GLU A 374 -14.66 6.30 16.48
CA GLU A 374 -14.01 6.12 17.79
C GLU A 374 -13.09 4.88 17.79
N LEU A 375 -13.54 3.76 17.21
CA LEU A 375 -12.74 2.54 17.09
C LEU A 375 -11.55 2.69 16.13
N ARG A 376 -11.69 3.49 15.07
CA ARG A 376 -10.63 3.72 14.08
C ARG A 376 -9.45 4.48 14.68
N VAL A 377 -9.73 5.43 15.58
CA VAL A 377 -8.73 6.33 16.20
C VAL A 377 -7.94 5.65 17.34
N LEU A 378 -8.36 4.47 17.81
CA LEU A 378 -7.50 3.57 18.57
C LEU A 378 -6.34 3.08 17.70
#